data_AF-A0A942YA71-F1
#
_entry.id   AF-A0A942YA71-F1
#
_cell.length_a   1.000
_cell.length_b   1.000
_cell.length_c   1.000
_cell.angle_alpha   90.00
_cell.angle_beta   90.00
_cell.angle_gamma   90.00
#
_symmetry.space_group_name_H-M   'P 1'
#
loop_
_entity.id
_entity.type
_entity.pdbx_description
1 polymer ?
#
loop_
_entity_poly.entity_id
_entity_poly.type
_entity_poly.pdbx_seq_one_letter_code
_entity_poly.pdbx_strand_id
1 'polypeptide(L)'
;MTAVQDLVAVVDRLLAPEGGCVWNREQTHASLARYAVEESYELVDAIDAGDERELREELGDVLYQVVLHAGIADGFDLEDVAAGVRDKMIRRHPHVFGDERAETVEDVVRVWRAAKAAEKADRRSVFDGVPRAMPPMERAVKLLERLEEHGDLGAAVSAVAGSVGGAGGAGAVGGVGAEPGDGETGVVGAAGVVRHGQEARPGSSADGVDLAWGAAELERIAAARAAGIDPVASLRAAAAALEEVGRADEVGRADEVGRGDGTRRGDGTGRADETGRAEGAAGTGG
;
A
#
# COMPACT_ATOMS: atom_id res chain seq x y z
N MET A 1 8.17 -15.03 34.10
CA MET A 1 8.11 -13.85 33.24
C MET A 1 7.15 -14.16 32.10
N THR A 2 6.45 -13.16 31.58
CA THR A 2 5.57 -13.33 30.42
C THR A 2 6.37 -13.25 29.13
N ALA A 3 5.83 -13.75 28.01
CA ALA A 3 6.49 -13.66 26.70
C ALA A 3 6.84 -12.21 26.30
N VAL A 4 6.04 -11.22 26.73
CA VAL A 4 6.32 -9.80 26.51
C VAL A 4 7.55 -9.34 27.31
N GLN A 5 7.67 -9.76 28.57
CA GLN A 5 8.86 -9.46 29.38
C GLN A 5 10.11 -10.15 28.83
N ASP A 6 9.96 -11.36 28.28
CA ASP A 6 11.07 -12.06 27.64
C ASP A 6 11.52 -11.33 26.36
N LEU A 7 10.58 -10.76 25.57
CA LEU A 7 10.91 -9.93 24.41
C LEU A 7 11.69 -8.65 24.80
N VAL A 8 11.29 -7.98 25.88
CA VAL A 8 12.05 -6.84 26.42
C VAL A 8 13.47 -7.27 26.78
N ALA A 9 13.63 -8.39 27.50
CA ALA A 9 14.94 -8.91 27.85
C ALA A 9 15.80 -9.27 26.61
N VAL A 10 15.17 -9.75 25.53
CA VAL A 10 15.85 -9.98 24.24
C VAL A 10 16.33 -8.66 23.64
N VAL A 11 15.49 -7.63 23.59
CA VAL A 11 15.87 -6.30 23.08
C VAL A 11 17.00 -5.68 23.92
N ASP A 12 16.90 -5.75 25.25
CA ASP A 12 17.96 -5.30 26.16
C ASP A 12 19.28 -6.02 25.87
N ARG A 13 19.22 -7.34 25.63
CA ARG A 13 20.41 -8.12 25.29
C ARG A 13 20.99 -7.71 23.94
N LEU A 14 20.15 -7.41 22.95
CA LEU A 14 20.57 -6.92 21.63
C LEU A 14 21.22 -5.53 21.73
N LEU A 15 20.75 -4.67 22.63
CA LEU A 15 21.29 -3.31 22.84
C LEU A 15 22.49 -3.27 23.80
N ALA A 16 22.78 -4.36 24.50
CA ALA A 16 23.87 -4.43 25.48
C ALA A 16 25.23 -3.99 24.89
N PRO A 17 26.00 -3.11 25.57
CA PRO A 17 27.30 -2.64 25.07
C PRO A 17 28.29 -3.76 24.76
N GLU A 18 28.30 -4.80 25.61
CA GLU A 18 29.18 -5.95 25.46
C GLU A 18 28.39 -7.18 24.97
N GLY A 19 28.79 -7.68 23.80
CA GLY A 19 28.18 -8.87 23.19
C GLY A 19 26.73 -8.69 22.72
N GLY A 20 26.23 -7.45 22.62
CA GLY A 20 24.99 -7.13 21.92
C GLY A 20 25.18 -7.06 20.40
N CYS A 21 24.08 -6.86 19.69
CA CYS A 21 24.07 -6.71 18.24
C CYS A 21 24.56 -5.31 17.85
N VAL A 22 25.63 -5.25 17.07
CA VAL A 22 26.18 -3.97 16.58
C VAL A 22 25.13 -3.21 15.78
N TRP A 23 24.35 -3.90 14.93
CA TRP A 23 23.31 -3.23 14.14
C TRP A 23 22.26 -2.58 15.02
N ASN A 24 21.70 -3.29 16.01
CA ASN A 24 20.66 -2.74 16.90
C ASN A 24 21.16 -1.52 17.67
N ARG A 25 22.41 -1.53 18.12
CA ARG A 25 23.02 -0.43 18.88
C ARG A 25 23.25 0.84 18.05
N GLU A 26 23.45 0.71 16.75
CA GLU A 26 23.65 1.86 15.84
C GLU A 26 22.30 2.48 15.40
N GLN A 27 21.16 1.90 15.81
CA GLN A 27 19.86 2.39 15.40
C GLN A 27 19.44 3.66 16.17
N THR A 28 18.66 4.47 15.47
CA THR A 28 17.99 5.66 16.00
C THR A 28 16.50 5.59 15.66
N HIS A 29 15.66 6.40 16.31
CA HIS A 29 14.25 6.48 15.92
C HIS A 29 14.08 6.81 14.43
N ALA A 30 14.95 7.65 13.86
CA ALA A 30 14.90 8.03 12.45
C ALA A 30 15.29 6.89 11.51
N SER A 31 16.32 6.09 11.85
CA SER A 31 16.73 4.95 11.00
C SER A 31 15.71 3.81 11.05
N LEU A 32 14.98 3.67 12.16
CA LEU A 32 13.97 2.63 12.33
C LEU A 32 12.61 2.97 11.72
N ALA A 33 12.33 4.25 11.46
CA ALA A 33 11.03 4.69 10.96
C ALA A 33 10.60 4.00 9.65
N ARG A 34 11.56 3.64 8.78
CA ARG A 34 11.25 2.87 7.56
C ARG A 34 10.72 1.47 7.87
N TYR A 35 11.32 0.75 8.83
CA TYR A 35 10.91 -0.60 9.18
C TYR A 35 9.54 -0.58 9.84
N ALA A 36 9.28 0.38 10.75
CA ALA A 36 7.95 0.55 11.32
C ALA A 36 6.84 0.77 10.26
N VAL A 37 7.17 1.41 9.13
CA VAL A 37 6.24 1.56 8.00
C VAL A 37 6.15 0.26 7.19
N GLU A 38 7.27 -0.40 6.91
CA GLU A 38 7.34 -1.71 6.22
C GLU A 38 6.47 -2.74 6.97
N GLU A 39 6.71 -3.00 8.27
CA GLU A 39 5.92 -3.96 9.07
C GLU A 39 4.42 -3.59 9.15
N SER A 40 4.11 -2.29 9.11
CA SER A 40 2.70 -1.85 9.12
C SER A 40 1.99 -2.20 7.82
N TYR A 41 2.70 -2.22 6.69
CA TYR A 41 2.14 -2.63 5.41
C TYR A 41 2.09 -4.15 5.27
N GLU A 42 3.10 -4.88 5.76
CA GLU A 42 3.07 -6.35 5.80
C GLU A 42 1.89 -6.84 6.66
N LEU A 43 1.65 -6.18 7.81
CA LEU A 43 0.44 -6.41 8.60
C LEU A 43 -0.87 -6.15 7.82
N VAL A 44 -0.91 -5.10 7.00
CA VAL A 44 -2.09 -4.80 6.17
C VAL A 44 -2.28 -5.87 5.09
N ASP A 45 -1.20 -6.32 4.45
CA ASP A 45 -1.24 -7.37 3.44
C ASP A 45 -1.75 -8.70 4.05
N ALA A 46 -1.29 -9.05 5.26
CA ALA A 46 -1.77 -10.23 5.98
C ALA A 46 -3.27 -10.15 6.33
N ILE A 47 -3.76 -8.95 6.69
CA ILE A 47 -5.20 -8.70 6.91
C ILE A 47 -6.00 -8.88 5.61
N ASP A 48 -5.53 -8.27 4.53
CA ASP A 48 -6.21 -8.29 3.23
C ASP A 48 -6.21 -9.71 2.62
N ALA A 49 -5.17 -10.50 2.88
CA ALA A 49 -5.07 -11.91 2.49
C ALA A 49 -5.91 -12.87 3.36
N GLY A 50 -6.26 -12.46 4.58
CA GLY A 50 -6.98 -13.31 5.55
C GLY A 50 -6.16 -14.50 6.07
N ASP A 51 -4.82 -14.44 6.02
CA ASP A 51 -3.93 -15.47 6.59
C ASP A 51 -3.73 -15.20 8.09
N GLU A 52 -4.40 -15.98 8.95
CA GLU A 52 -4.30 -15.82 10.40
C GLU A 52 -2.89 -16.06 10.97
N ARG A 53 -2.07 -16.88 10.29
CA ARG A 53 -0.71 -17.18 10.73
C ARG A 53 0.20 -16.01 10.41
N GLU A 54 0.14 -15.50 9.18
CA GLU A 54 0.90 -14.31 8.76
C GLU A 54 0.47 -13.11 9.58
N LEU A 55 -0.84 -12.91 9.80
CA LEU A 55 -1.35 -11.86 10.69
C LEU A 55 -0.72 -11.88 12.08
N ARG A 56 -0.53 -13.08 12.66
CA ARG A 56 0.13 -13.22 13.97
C ARG A 56 1.61 -12.88 13.93
N GLU A 57 2.29 -13.22 12.83
CA GLU A 57 3.71 -12.93 12.60
C GLU A 57 3.92 -11.42 12.52
N GLU A 58 3.16 -10.75 11.65
CA GLU A 58 3.28 -9.30 11.42
C GLU A 58 2.88 -8.45 12.63
N LEU A 59 1.87 -8.90 13.41
CA LEU A 59 1.56 -8.28 14.71
C LEU A 59 2.73 -8.39 15.68
N GLY A 60 3.51 -9.46 15.60
CA GLY A 60 4.75 -9.66 16.36
C GLY A 60 5.84 -8.68 15.94
N ASP A 61 6.01 -8.44 14.65
CA ASP A 61 7.04 -7.52 14.15
C ASP A 61 6.70 -6.06 14.43
N VAL A 62 5.43 -5.67 14.29
CA VAL A 62 4.95 -4.36 14.77
C VAL A 62 5.18 -4.21 16.28
N LEU A 63 4.92 -5.25 17.08
CA LEU A 63 5.22 -5.23 18.51
C LEU A 63 6.72 -5.09 18.77
N TYR A 64 7.57 -5.82 18.04
CA TYR A 64 9.02 -5.72 18.15
C TYR A 64 9.52 -4.29 17.85
N GLN A 65 8.99 -3.62 16.82
CA GLN A 65 9.32 -2.22 16.53
C GLN A 65 8.98 -1.29 17.70
N VAL A 66 7.84 -1.50 18.37
CA VAL A 66 7.45 -0.73 19.57
C VAL A 66 8.43 -0.97 20.72
N VAL A 67 8.78 -2.24 20.99
CA VAL A 67 9.73 -2.58 22.07
C VAL A 67 11.14 -2.06 21.76
N LEU A 68 11.59 -2.14 20.51
CA LEU A 68 12.89 -1.63 20.09
C LEU A 68 12.98 -0.11 20.22
N HIS A 69 11.94 0.62 19.78
CA HIS A 69 11.88 2.07 19.99
C HIS A 69 11.88 2.46 21.46
N ALA A 70 11.17 1.73 22.32
CA ALA A 70 11.22 1.94 23.76
C ALA A 70 12.61 1.63 24.35
N GLY A 71 13.28 0.58 23.86
CA GLY A 71 14.62 0.19 24.32
C GLY A 71 15.74 1.18 23.96
N ILE A 72 15.58 1.95 22.88
CA ILE A 72 16.55 3.00 22.48
C ILE A 72 16.19 4.41 22.95
N ALA A 73 15.08 4.57 23.67
CA ALA A 73 14.62 5.88 24.11
C ALA A 73 15.36 6.34 25.37
N ASP A 74 15.74 7.63 25.40
CA ASP A 74 16.44 8.23 26.55
C ASP A 74 15.50 8.66 27.70
N GLY A 75 14.20 8.78 27.43
CA GLY A 75 13.25 9.46 28.32
C GLY A 75 11.96 8.72 28.65
N PHE A 76 11.80 7.50 28.14
CA PHE A 76 10.66 6.63 28.43
C PHE A 76 11.03 5.17 28.17
N ASP A 77 10.26 4.24 28.73
CA ASP A 77 10.38 2.81 28.46
C ASP A 77 9.06 2.21 27.93
N LEU A 78 9.01 0.87 27.82
CA LEU A 78 7.82 0.18 27.33
C LEU A 78 6.63 0.32 28.29
N GLU A 79 6.87 0.42 29.61
CA GLU A 79 5.82 0.60 30.60
C GLU A 79 5.21 2.00 30.49
N ASP A 80 6.02 3.03 30.26
CA ASP A 80 5.51 4.39 29.98
C ASP A 80 4.62 4.42 28.74
N VAL A 81 5.04 3.74 27.66
CA VAL A 81 4.24 3.61 26.42
C VAL A 81 2.92 2.91 26.70
N ALA A 82 2.96 1.77 27.41
CA ALA A 82 1.80 0.97 27.77
C ALA A 82 0.83 1.74 28.70
N ALA A 83 1.35 2.43 29.71
CA ALA A 83 0.57 3.27 30.62
C ALA A 83 -0.10 4.42 29.87
N GLY A 84 0.64 5.09 28.97
CA GLY A 84 0.11 6.17 28.15
C GLY A 84 -1.07 5.74 27.28
N VAL A 85 -0.97 4.59 26.59
CA VAL A 85 -2.09 4.07 25.78
C VAL A 85 -3.24 3.56 26.66
N ARG A 86 -2.95 2.86 27.77
CA ARG A 86 -3.96 2.38 28.72
C ARG A 86 -4.82 3.53 29.24
N ASP A 87 -4.20 4.56 29.80
CA ASP A 87 -4.90 5.68 30.42
C ASP A 87 -5.72 6.46 29.39
N LYS A 88 -5.18 6.63 28.18
CA LYS A 88 -5.88 7.24 27.05
C LYS A 88 -7.10 6.40 26.62
N MET A 89 -6.97 5.07 26.54
CA MET A 89 -8.10 4.21 26.18
C MET A 89 -9.20 4.26 27.24
N ILE A 90 -8.84 4.25 28.53
CA ILE A 90 -9.80 4.39 29.64
C ILE A 90 -10.54 5.72 29.54
N ARG A 91 -9.82 6.84 29.41
CA ARG A 91 -10.42 8.18 29.31
C ARG A 91 -11.36 8.36 28.12
N ARG A 92 -11.08 7.70 26.99
CA ARG A 92 -11.89 7.84 25.76
C ARG A 92 -13.06 6.87 25.66
N HIS A 93 -13.17 5.92 26.58
CA HIS A 93 -14.33 5.03 26.70
C HIS A 93 -15.04 5.23 28.05
N PRO A 94 -15.55 6.44 28.36
CA PRO A 94 -16.31 6.65 29.61
C PRO A 94 -17.62 5.84 29.65
N HIS A 95 -18.10 5.36 28.50
CA HIS A 95 -19.23 4.44 28.42
C HIS A 95 -18.89 2.99 28.80
N VAL A 96 -17.60 2.64 28.86
CA VAL A 96 -17.13 1.32 29.33
C VAL A 96 -16.56 1.41 30.75
N PHE A 97 -15.79 2.46 31.03
CA PHE A 97 -15.02 2.60 32.28
C PHE A 97 -15.54 3.70 33.23
N GLY A 98 -16.65 4.35 32.89
CA GLY A 98 -17.29 5.41 33.69
C GLY A 98 -18.81 5.29 33.69
N ASP A 99 -19.50 6.42 33.87
CA ASP A 99 -20.96 6.47 34.05
C ASP A 99 -21.75 6.87 32.79
N GLU A 100 -21.07 7.21 31.70
CA GLU A 100 -21.74 7.60 30.45
C GLU A 100 -22.40 6.38 29.78
N ARG A 101 -23.44 6.60 28.99
CA ARG A 101 -24.10 5.52 28.24
C ARG A 101 -23.96 5.76 26.74
N ALA A 102 -23.59 4.70 26.04
CA ALA A 102 -23.61 4.65 24.58
C ALA A 102 -24.16 3.28 24.18
N GLU A 103 -25.30 3.27 23.49
CA GLU A 103 -26.02 2.03 23.15
C GLU A 103 -25.88 1.69 21.65
N THR A 104 -25.48 2.65 20.82
CA THR A 104 -25.22 2.46 19.40
C THR A 104 -23.78 2.81 19.02
N VAL A 105 -23.36 2.39 17.83
CA VAL A 105 -22.04 2.75 17.28
C VAL A 105 -21.94 4.27 17.11
N GLU A 106 -23.02 4.93 16.69
CA GLU A 106 -23.09 6.38 16.54
C GLU A 106 -22.90 7.09 17.90
N ASP A 107 -23.51 6.56 18.96
CA ASP A 107 -23.28 7.06 20.31
C ASP A 107 -21.83 6.89 20.74
N VAL A 108 -21.24 5.70 20.53
CA VAL A 108 -19.83 5.44 20.86
C VAL A 108 -18.91 6.41 20.12
N VAL A 109 -19.14 6.62 18.82
CA VAL A 109 -18.36 7.56 18.00
C VAL A 109 -18.51 8.99 18.52
N ARG A 110 -19.72 9.41 18.89
CA ARG A 110 -19.98 10.74 19.48
C ARG A 110 -19.23 10.93 20.80
N VAL A 111 -19.34 9.98 21.71
CA VAL A 111 -18.66 9.99 23.02
C VAL A 111 -17.14 10.01 22.85
N TRP A 112 -16.61 9.13 22.00
CA TRP A 112 -15.19 9.06 21.69
C TRP A 112 -14.66 10.37 21.10
N ARG A 113 -15.40 10.99 20.17
CA ARG A 113 -15.04 12.28 19.58
C ARG A 113 -15.03 13.40 20.62
N ALA A 114 -16.02 13.45 21.51
CA ALA A 114 -16.07 14.43 22.59
C ALA A 114 -14.88 14.29 23.55
N ALA A 115 -14.57 13.07 24.00
CA ALA A 115 -13.40 12.81 24.84
C ALA A 115 -12.08 13.19 24.15
N LYS A 116 -11.93 12.83 22.86
CA LYS A 116 -10.77 13.20 22.04
C LYS A 116 -10.62 14.72 21.87
N ALA A 117 -11.73 15.46 21.76
CA ALA A 117 -11.71 16.91 21.62
C ALA A 117 -11.28 17.61 22.94
N ALA A 118 -11.74 17.12 24.09
CA ALA A 118 -11.36 17.63 25.40
C ALA A 118 -9.85 17.50 25.68
N GLU A 119 -9.20 16.42 25.20
CA GLU A 119 -7.76 16.20 25.34
C GLU A 119 -6.88 17.12 24.47
N LYS A 120 -7.47 17.86 23.52
CA LYS A 120 -6.77 18.58 22.45
C LYS A 120 -7.03 20.09 22.47
N ALA A 121 -7.34 20.63 23.65
CA ALA A 121 -7.72 22.02 23.84
C ALA A 121 -6.61 23.04 23.45
N ASP A 122 -5.37 22.59 23.26
CA ASP A 122 -4.20 23.38 22.88
C ASP A 122 -4.00 23.51 21.35
N ARG A 123 -4.78 22.79 20.54
CA ARG A 123 -4.65 22.84 19.07
C ARG A 123 -5.13 24.18 18.52
N ARG A 124 -4.35 24.72 17.58
CA ARG A 124 -4.63 26.01 16.93
C ARG A 124 -5.20 25.85 15.52
N SER A 125 -5.05 24.67 14.94
CA SER A 125 -5.54 24.33 13.60
C SER A 125 -6.29 23.00 13.59
N VAL A 126 -7.34 22.93 12.78
CA VAL A 126 -8.11 21.71 12.46
C VAL A 126 -7.20 20.58 11.92
N PHE A 127 -6.10 20.96 11.26
CA PHE A 127 -5.13 20.04 10.68
C PHE A 127 -4.03 19.61 11.66
N ASP A 128 -4.00 20.14 12.88
CA ASP A 128 -2.97 19.77 13.86
C ASP A 128 -3.02 18.25 14.16
N GLY A 129 -1.85 17.62 14.13
CA GLY A 129 -1.67 16.18 14.29
C GLY A 129 -2.17 15.34 13.10
N VAL A 130 -2.19 15.88 11.88
CA VAL A 130 -2.17 15.08 10.64
C VAL A 130 -0.71 14.91 10.21
N PRO A 131 -0.14 13.69 10.26
CA PRO A 131 1.24 13.44 9.87
C PRO A 131 1.53 13.88 8.43
N ARG A 132 2.68 14.52 8.22
CA ARG A 132 3.13 14.94 6.88
C ARG A 132 3.72 13.78 6.07
N ALA A 133 4.25 12.76 6.74
CA ALA A 133 4.86 11.59 6.13
C ALA A 133 3.83 10.53 5.67
N MET A 134 2.53 10.73 5.94
CA MET A 134 1.48 9.86 5.40
C MET A 134 1.53 9.87 3.87
N PRO A 135 1.25 8.73 3.21
CA PRO A 135 1.11 8.74 1.77
C PRO A 135 -0.02 9.68 1.34
N PRO A 136 0.07 10.26 0.12
CA PRO A 136 -0.76 11.40 -0.25
C PRO A 136 -2.27 11.15 -0.17
N MET A 137 -2.73 9.94 -0.52
CA MET A 137 -4.16 9.61 -0.51
C MET A 137 -4.71 9.50 0.92
N GLU A 138 -4.03 8.77 1.80
CA GLU A 138 -4.37 8.63 3.21
C GLU A 138 -4.35 10.00 3.90
N ARG A 139 -3.35 10.81 3.57
CA ARG A 139 -3.26 12.18 4.07
C ARG A 139 -4.43 13.03 3.58
N ALA A 140 -4.79 12.94 2.30
CA ALA A 140 -5.94 13.64 1.73
C ALA A 140 -7.23 13.24 2.43
N VAL A 141 -7.51 11.93 2.56
CA VAL A 141 -8.64 11.40 3.33
C VAL A 141 -8.67 11.96 4.73
N LYS A 142 -7.53 11.96 5.44
CA LYS A 142 -7.43 12.50 6.80
C LYS A 142 -7.73 14.00 6.88
N LEU A 143 -7.26 14.79 5.93
CA LEU A 143 -7.52 16.23 5.90
C LEU A 143 -9.01 16.51 5.63
N LEU A 144 -9.62 15.76 4.71
CA LEU A 144 -11.04 15.87 4.39
C LEU A 144 -11.91 15.45 5.60
N GLU A 145 -11.54 14.40 6.33
CA GLU A 145 -12.21 14.00 7.59
C GLU A 145 -12.22 15.15 8.60
N ARG A 146 -11.09 15.84 8.76
CA ARG A 146 -11.00 16.98 9.70
C ARG A 146 -11.87 18.14 9.26
N LEU A 147 -11.94 18.41 7.96
CA LEU A 147 -12.79 19.46 7.42
C LEU A 147 -14.28 19.13 7.58
N GLU A 148 -14.67 17.87 7.40
CA GLU A 148 -16.04 17.39 7.67
C GLU A 148 -16.42 17.53 9.14
N GLU A 149 -15.52 17.10 10.05
CA GLU A 149 -15.73 17.22 11.50
C GLU A 149 -15.98 18.68 11.94
N HIS A 150 -15.46 19.66 11.19
CA HIS A 150 -15.59 21.09 11.47
C HIS A 150 -16.63 21.82 10.58
N GLY A 151 -17.22 21.15 9.59
CA GLY A 151 -18.23 21.75 8.69
C GLY A 151 -17.66 22.60 7.53
N ASP A 152 -16.36 22.53 7.28
CA ASP A 152 -15.65 23.39 6.31
C ASP A 152 -15.34 22.68 4.97
N LEU A 153 -15.73 21.42 4.80
CA LEU A 153 -15.34 20.58 3.66
C LEU A 153 -15.63 21.21 2.29
N GLY A 154 -16.89 21.58 2.03
CA GLY A 154 -17.32 22.03 0.71
C GLY A 154 -16.58 23.30 0.26
N ALA A 155 -16.47 24.28 1.16
CA ALA A 155 -15.77 25.53 0.88
C ALA A 155 -14.27 25.30 0.62
N ALA A 156 -13.63 24.42 1.40
CA ALA A 156 -12.22 24.12 1.25
C ALA A 156 -11.89 23.40 -0.07
N VAL A 157 -12.67 22.37 -0.43
CA VAL A 157 -12.47 21.63 -1.69
C VAL A 157 -12.69 22.54 -2.89
N SER A 158 -13.78 23.33 -2.91
CA SER A 158 -14.05 24.27 -4.00
C SER A 158 -13.01 25.39 -4.10
N ALA A 159 -12.43 25.85 -2.98
CA ALA A 159 -11.37 26.84 -3.00
C ALA A 159 -10.08 26.30 -3.66
N VAL A 160 -9.72 25.05 -3.39
CA VAL A 160 -8.57 24.40 -4.03
C VAL A 160 -8.81 24.25 -5.53
N ALA A 161 -9.97 23.73 -5.94
CA ALA A 161 -10.31 23.61 -7.36
C ALA A 161 -10.38 24.98 -8.08
N GLY A 162 -10.98 25.97 -7.43
CA GLY A 162 -11.07 27.35 -7.93
C GLY A 162 -9.73 28.06 -8.03
N SER A 163 -8.76 27.72 -7.18
CA SER A 163 -7.40 28.28 -7.26
C SER A 163 -6.65 27.85 -8.53
N VAL A 164 -7.08 26.73 -9.14
CA VAL A 164 -6.49 26.20 -10.37
C VAL A 164 -7.29 26.59 -11.62
N GLY A 165 -8.59 26.86 -11.49
CA GLY A 165 -9.46 27.34 -12.56
C GLY A 165 -9.09 28.70 -13.17
N GLY A 166 -8.14 29.44 -12.55
CA GLY A 166 -7.57 30.68 -13.09
C GLY A 166 -6.57 30.48 -14.24
N ALA A 167 -6.13 29.25 -14.51
CA ALA A 167 -5.15 28.95 -15.56
C ALA A 167 -5.53 27.67 -16.34
N GLY A 168 -6.53 27.78 -17.22
CA GLY A 168 -6.60 26.99 -18.46
C GLY A 168 -6.89 25.49 -18.37
N GLY A 169 -8.17 25.13 -18.49
CA GLY A 169 -8.62 24.00 -19.32
C GLY A 169 -8.53 22.59 -18.74
N ALA A 170 -9.70 21.99 -18.50
CA ALA A 170 -9.86 20.56 -18.28
C ALA A 170 -9.24 19.73 -19.43
N GLY A 171 -8.04 19.21 -19.21
CA GLY A 171 -7.45 18.18 -20.06
C GLY A 171 -7.82 16.80 -19.52
N ALA A 172 -8.90 16.22 -20.07
CA ALA A 172 -9.10 14.78 -19.96
C ALA A 172 -7.84 14.09 -20.52
N VAL A 173 -7.12 13.37 -19.67
CA VAL A 173 -6.08 12.46 -20.15
C VAL A 173 -6.79 11.42 -21.03
N GLY A 174 -6.46 11.42 -22.32
CA GLY A 174 -7.04 10.50 -23.29
C GLY A 174 -6.88 9.06 -22.80
N GLY A 175 -7.94 8.27 -22.96
CA GLY A 175 -7.93 6.86 -22.61
C GLY A 175 -6.76 6.13 -23.26
N VAL A 176 -6.25 5.12 -22.56
CA VAL A 176 -5.20 4.22 -23.05
C VAL A 176 -5.78 3.48 -24.26
N GLY A 177 -5.57 4.04 -25.46
CA GLY A 177 -6.18 3.56 -26.69
C GLY A 177 -5.60 2.22 -27.12
N ALA A 178 -6.43 1.18 -27.15
CA ALA A 178 -6.23 0.00 -27.95
C ALA A 178 -6.90 0.24 -29.32
N GLU A 179 -6.12 0.31 -30.39
CA GLU A 179 -6.64 0.30 -31.76
C GLU A 179 -6.59 -1.14 -32.30
N PRO A 180 -7.70 -1.69 -32.84
CA PRO A 180 -7.70 -2.97 -33.55
C PRO A 180 -7.33 -2.73 -35.03
N GLY A 181 -6.33 -3.45 -35.53
CA GLY A 181 -5.90 -3.34 -36.93
C GLY A 181 -6.42 -4.48 -37.79
N ASP A 182 -7.40 -4.18 -38.65
CA ASP A 182 -7.82 -5.05 -39.75
C ASP A 182 -7.37 -4.44 -41.10
N GLY A 183 -6.59 -5.20 -41.89
CA GLY A 183 -6.54 -5.10 -43.36
C GLY A 183 -5.45 -4.25 -44.04
N GLU A 184 -4.41 -4.94 -44.55
CA GLU A 184 -3.74 -4.84 -45.88
C GLU A 184 -3.78 -3.49 -46.66
N THR A 185 -2.75 -2.92 -47.31
CA THR A 185 -1.41 -3.29 -47.82
C THR A 185 -0.68 -1.98 -48.21
N GLY A 186 0.67 -1.91 -48.18
CA GLY A 186 1.39 -0.78 -48.79
C GLY A 186 2.82 -0.48 -48.34
N VAL A 187 3.77 -1.28 -48.83
CA VAL A 187 5.20 -1.06 -49.15
C VAL A 187 5.93 0.23 -48.65
N VAL A 188 7.02 -0.04 -47.90
CA VAL A 188 8.17 0.75 -47.40
C VAL A 188 8.54 2.14 -47.97
N GLY A 189 8.97 3.03 -47.05
CA GLY A 189 9.79 4.22 -47.35
C GLY A 189 10.29 5.03 -46.14
N ALA A 190 11.50 4.69 -45.67
CA ALA A 190 12.51 5.49 -44.95
C ALA A 190 12.15 6.69 -44.03
N ALA A 191 12.69 6.61 -42.80
CA ALA A 191 13.31 7.67 -42.00
C ALA A 191 12.54 9.00 -41.86
N GLY A 192 11.72 9.09 -40.80
CA GLY A 192 11.26 10.35 -40.24
C GLY A 192 11.37 10.30 -38.72
N VAL A 193 12.39 10.97 -38.17
CA VAL A 193 12.44 11.30 -36.74
C VAL A 193 11.22 12.15 -36.44
N VAL A 194 10.18 11.57 -35.83
CA VAL A 194 9.09 12.34 -35.27
C VAL A 194 9.63 13.02 -34.02
N ARG A 195 10.14 14.24 -34.19
CA ARG A 195 10.29 15.17 -33.06
C ARG A 195 8.86 15.52 -32.63
N HIS A 196 8.37 14.87 -31.59
CA HIS A 196 7.28 15.44 -30.82
C HIS A 196 7.83 16.68 -30.11
N GLY A 197 7.63 17.83 -30.76
CA GLY A 197 7.68 19.12 -30.08
C GLY A 197 6.65 19.07 -28.97
N GLN A 198 7.11 18.93 -27.74
CA GLN A 198 6.28 18.99 -26.55
C GLN A 198 5.89 20.46 -26.37
N GLU A 199 4.82 20.89 -27.04
CA GLU A 199 4.15 22.13 -26.67
C GLU A 199 3.68 21.95 -25.22
N ALA A 200 4.19 22.80 -24.32
CA ALA A 200 3.84 22.76 -22.91
C ALA A 200 2.33 22.91 -22.77
N ARG A 201 1.68 21.88 -22.20
CA ARG A 201 0.25 21.95 -21.89
C ARG A 201 0.04 23.07 -20.87
N PRO A 202 -0.99 23.93 -21.04
CA PRO A 202 -1.32 24.92 -20.03
C PRO A 202 -1.55 24.20 -18.69
N GLY A 203 -0.78 24.54 -17.66
CA GLY A 203 -0.85 23.94 -16.33
C GLY A 203 0.32 23.02 -15.93
N SER A 204 1.16 22.54 -16.85
CA SER A 204 2.32 21.71 -16.46
C SER A 204 3.42 22.59 -15.88
N SER A 205 3.73 22.43 -14.59
CA SER A 205 4.95 23.00 -14.02
C SER A 205 6.19 22.33 -14.64
N ALA A 206 7.34 23.00 -14.58
CA ALA A 206 8.60 22.55 -15.18
C ALA A 206 9.08 21.16 -14.69
N ASP A 207 8.53 20.66 -13.58
CA ASP A 207 8.89 19.37 -12.95
C ASP A 207 7.86 18.25 -13.23
N GLY A 208 6.91 18.46 -14.15
CA GLY A 208 5.85 17.47 -14.46
C GLY A 208 4.76 17.36 -13.40
N VAL A 209 4.76 18.24 -12.40
CA VAL A 209 3.73 18.31 -11.34
C VAL A 209 2.58 19.19 -11.82
N ASP A 210 1.36 18.65 -11.79
CA ASP A 210 0.14 19.35 -12.17
C ASP A 210 -0.82 19.45 -10.97
N LEU A 211 -0.98 20.68 -10.46
CA LEU A 211 -1.87 20.95 -9.34
C LEU A 211 -3.35 20.79 -9.71
N ALA A 212 -3.73 21.02 -10.99
CA ALA A 212 -5.09 20.86 -11.48
C ALA A 212 -5.51 19.40 -11.42
N TRP A 213 -4.61 18.53 -11.88
CA TRP A 213 -4.80 17.09 -11.79
C TRP A 213 -4.94 16.62 -10.34
N GLY A 214 -4.06 17.09 -9.45
CA GLY A 214 -4.14 16.77 -8.02
C GLY A 214 -5.42 17.28 -7.35
N ALA A 215 -5.89 18.48 -7.71
CA ALA A 215 -7.15 19.03 -7.21
C ALA A 215 -8.37 18.20 -7.67
N ALA A 216 -8.39 17.77 -8.93
CA ALA A 216 -9.44 16.90 -9.45
C ALA A 216 -9.46 15.52 -8.77
N GLU A 217 -8.29 14.98 -8.42
CA GLU A 217 -8.23 13.75 -7.62
C GLU A 217 -8.74 13.97 -6.19
N LEU A 218 -8.43 15.11 -5.56
CA LEU A 218 -8.95 15.45 -4.25
C LEU A 218 -10.50 15.56 -4.25
N GLU A 219 -11.10 16.11 -5.31
CA GLU A 219 -12.55 16.14 -5.50
C GLU A 219 -13.15 14.74 -5.62
N ARG A 220 -12.52 13.83 -6.37
CA ARG A 220 -12.95 12.42 -6.48
C ARG A 220 -12.90 11.71 -5.13
N ILE A 221 -11.83 11.90 -4.36
CA ILE A 221 -11.69 11.36 -3.00
C ILE A 221 -12.80 11.91 -2.09
N ALA A 222 -13.06 13.22 -2.13
CA ALA A 222 -14.13 13.84 -1.33
C ALA A 222 -15.53 13.30 -1.70
N ALA A 223 -15.81 13.15 -2.99
CA ALA A 223 -17.06 12.59 -3.49
C ALA A 223 -17.27 11.12 -3.07
N ALA A 224 -16.21 10.30 -3.17
CA ALA A 224 -16.25 8.90 -2.71
C ALA A 224 -16.61 8.82 -1.22
N ARG A 225 -15.96 9.63 -0.38
CA ARG A 225 -16.23 9.66 1.06
C ARG A 225 -17.65 10.11 1.38
N ALA A 226 -18.16 11.13 0.68
CA ALA A 226 -19.56 11.56 0.81
C ALA A 226 -20.57 10.46 0.44
N ALA A 227 -20.18 9.52 -0.43
CA ALA A 227 -20.96 8.34 -0.80
C ALA A 227 -20.77 7.14 0.16
N GLY A 228 -19.98 7.28 1.23
CA GLY A 228 -19.68 6.20 2.18
C GLY A 228 -18.65 5.19 1.66
N ILE A 229 -17.90 5.53 0.61
CA ILE A 229 -16.85 4.69 0.03
C ILE A 229 -15.52 5.04 0.71
N ASP A 230 -14.74 4.02 1.07
CA ASP A 230 -13.34 4.18 1.49
C ASP A 230 -12.43 4.21 0.24
N PRO A 231 -11.91 5.40 -0.16
CA PRO A 231 -11.11 5.51 -1.37
C PRO A 231 -9.73 4.84 -1.26
N VAL A 232 -9.16 4.71 -0.06
CA VAL A 232 -7.84 4.07 0.13
C VAL A 232 -7.98 2.56 -0.06
N ALA A 233 -8.93 1.95 0.64
CA ALA A 233 -9.21 0.52 0.49
C ALA A 233 -9.65 0.18 -0.94
N SER A 234 -10.48 1.05 -1.56
CA SER A 234 -10.91 0.87 -2.95
C SER A 234 -9.75 0.90 -3.93
N LEU A 235 -8.81 1.85 -3.79
CA LEU A 235 -7.64 1.91 -4.67
C LEU A 235 -6.71 0.71 -4.47
N ARG A 236 -6.52 0.25 -3.22
CA ARG A 236 -5.71 -0.95 -2.96
C ARG A 236 -6.30 -2.19 -3.62
N ALA A 237 -7.61 -2.40 -3.47
CA ALA A 237 -8.30 -3.51 -4.13
C ALA A 237 -8.18 -3.43 -5.67
N ALA A 238 -8.30 -2.23 -6.24
CA ALA A 238 -8.11 -2.02 -7.67
C ALA A 238 -6.67 -2.28 -8.13
N ALA A 239 -5.67 -1.89 -7.33
CA ALA A 239 -4.26 -2.18 -7.62
C ALA A 239 -3.98 -3.69 -7.58
N ALA A 240 -4.47 -4.40 -6.56
CA ALA A 240 -4.35 -5.86 -6.49
C ALA A 240 -4.97 -6.56 -7.70
N ALA A 241 -6.16 -6.13 -8.13
CA ALA A 241 -6.81 -6.65 -9.33
C ALA A 241 -6.01 -6.35 -10.61
N LEU A 242 -5.42 -5.16 -10.73
CA LEU A 242 -4.54 -4.81 -11.85
C LEU A 242 -3.31 -5.73 -11.90
N GLU A 243 -2.70 -6.02 -10.76
CA GLU A 243 -1.57 -6.94 -10.70
C GLU A 243 -1.95 -8.38 -11.06
N GLU A 244 -3.12 -8.86 -10.62
CA GLU A 244 -3.63 -10.18 -11.00
C GLU A 244 -3.78 -10.32 -12.52
N VAL A 245 -4.39 -9.32 -13.15
CA VAL A 245 -4.54 -9.26 -14.61
C VAL A 245 -3.18 -9.23 -15.29
N GLY A 246 -2.25 -8.40 -14.80
CA GLY A 246 -0.89 -8.32 -15.34
C GLY A 246 -0.13 -9.65 -15.26
N ARG A 247 -0.20 -10.34 -14.11
CA ARG A 247 0.43 -11.66 -13.92
C ARG A 247 -0.18 -12.73 -14.82
N ALA A 248 -1.51 -12.72 -15.00
CA ALA A 248 -2.17 -13.65 -15.91
C ALA A 248 -1.72 -13.47 -17.37
N ASP A 249 -1.56 -12.22 -17.83
CA ASP A 249 -1.06 -11.90 -19.16
C ASP A 249 0.40 -12.35 -19.36
N GLU A 250 1.25 -12.23 -18.34
CA GLU A 250 2.64 -12.71 -18.38
C GLU A 250 2.72 -14.23 -18.54
N VAL A 251 1.91 -14.98 -17.77
CA VAL A 251 1.84 -16.44 -17.85
C VAL A 251 1.31 -16.88 -19.22
N GLY A 252 0.25 -16.22 -19.73
CA GLY A 252 -0.31 -16.50 -21.05
C GLY A 252 0.70 -16.30 -22.18
N ARG A 253 1.48 -15.21 -22.15
CA ARG A 253 2.56 -14.96 -23.12
C ARG A 253 3.68 -16.00 -23.02
N ALA A 254 4.06 -16.43 -21.82
CA ALA A 254 5.07 -17.46 -21.64
C ALA A 254 4.63 -18.81 -22.25
N ASP A 255 3.36 -19.19 -22.09
CA ASP A 255 2.78 -20.39 -22.67
C ASP A 255 2.71 -20.33 -24.21
N GLU A 256 2.38 -19.18 -24.79
CA GLU A 256 2.35 -18.98 -26.24
C GLU A 256 3.76 -19.08 -26.87
N VAL A 257 4.76 -18.47 -26.23
CA VAL A 257 6.17 -18.57 -26.66
C VAL A 257 6.67 -20.02 -26.57
N GLY A 258 6.30 -20.76 -25.51
CA GLY A 258 6.65 -22.17 -25.36
C GLY A 258 6.00 -23.10 -26.40
N ARG A 259 4.79 -22.78 -26.86
CA ARG A 259 4.10 -23.54 -27.93
C ARG A 259 4.63 -23.22 -29.33
N GLY A 260 5.15 -22.02 -29.55
CA GLY A 260 5.73 -21.59 -30.83
C GLY A 260 7.02 -22.32 -31.23
N ASP A 261 7.82 -22.76 -30.26
CA ASP A 261 9.10 -23.46 -30.50
C ASP A 261 8.93 -24.97 -30.79
N GLY A 262 7.78 -25.56 -30.41
CA GLY A 262 7.51 -26.99 -30.59
C GLY A 262 7.16 -27.45 -32.00
N THR A 263 6.89 -26.54 -32.94
CA THR A 263 6.29 -26.89 -34.25
C THR A 263 7.29 -26.95 -35.42
N ARG A 264 8.62 -26.95 -35.16
CA ARG A 264 9.65 -26.93 -36.23
C ARG A 264 10.66 -28.07 -36.25
N ARG A 265 10.32 -29.25 -35.76
CA ARG A 265 11.10 -30.48 -36.06
C ARG A 265 10.18 -31.67 -36.27
N GLY A 266 9.97 -32.05 -37.53
CA GLY A 266 9.29 -33.30 -37.85
C GLY A 266 8.87 -33.45 -39.31
N ASP A 267 9.74 -33.11 -40.26
CA ASP A 267 9.57 -33.60 -41.64
C ASP A 267 10.91 -34.15 -42.13
N GLY A 268 10.97 -35.48 -42.28
CA GLY A 268 12.24 -36.19 -42.41
C GLY A 268 12.11 -37.71 -42.49
N THR A 269 11.44 -38.18 -43.55
CA THR A 269 11.69 -39.45 -44.27
C THR A 269 11.49 -40.77 -43.51
N GLY A 270 10.36 -41.41 -43.79
CA GLY A 270 10.23 -42.87 -43.73
C GLY A 270 10.64 -43.52 -45.05
N ARG A 271 11.48 -44.56 -44.99
CA ARG A 271 11.49 -45.67 -45.96
C ARG A 271 12.05 -46.93 -45.29
N ALA A 272 11.27 -48.00 -45.40
CA ALA A 272 11.50 -49.33 -44.86
C ALA A 272 12.65 -50.08 -45.56
N ASP A 273 13.24 -51.06 -44.87
CA ASP A 273 13.23 -52.45 -45.37
C ASP A 273 13.52 -53.48 -44.27
N GLU A 274 12.81 -54.61 -44.38
CA GLU A 274 12.87 -55.81 -43.54
C GLU A 274 14.08 -56.70 -43.85
N THR A 275 14.47 -57.51 -42.85
CA THR A 275 15.03 -58.90 -42.86
C THR A 275 15.95 -59.03 -41.63
N GLY A 276 16.04 -60.10 -40.85
CA GLY A 276 15.45 -61.43 -40.81
C GLY A 276 16.04 -62.20 -39.61
N ARG A 277 15.16 -62.84 -38.82
CA ARG A 277 15.23 -64.17 -38.17
C ARG A 277 16.46 -64.66 -37.34
N ALA A 278 16.07 -65.31 -36.22
CA ALA A 278 16.68 -66.46 -35.50
C ALA A 278 17.84 -66.15 -34.52
N GLU A 279 18.07 -66.80 -33.37
CA GLU A 279 17.45 -67.84 -32.52
C GLU A 279 18.37 -67.98 -31.28
N GLY A 280 17.89 -68.56 -30.17
CA GLY A 280 18.73 -69.18 -29.11
C GLY A 280 18.78 -68.40 -27.78
N ALA A 281 18.00 -68.74 -26.76
CA ALA A 281 18.09 -69.90 -25.85
C ALA A 281 18.92 -69.64 -24.57
N ALA A 282 18.18 -69.58 -23.45
CA ALA A 282 18.41 -70.20 -22.13
C ALA A 282 19.78 -70.13 -21.43
N GLY A 283 19.74 -69.70 -20.17
CA GLY A 283 20.80 -69.96 -19.19
C GLY A 283 20.44 -69.47 -17.78
N THR A 284 19.91 -70.37 -16.96
CA THR A 284 19.55 -70.24 -15.55
C THR A 284 20.75 -70.42 -14.60
N GLY A 285 20.70 -69.77 -13.42
CA GLY A 285 21.10 -70.39 -12.14
C GLY A 285 22.36 -69.85 -11.46
N GLY A 286 22.23 -69.54 -10.16
CA GLY A 286 23.32 -69.25 -9.23
C GLY A 286 22.94 -68.25 -8.15
#